data_AF-A0A940QB73-F1
#
_entry.id   AF-A0A940QB73-F1
#
_cell.length_a   1.000
_cell.length_b   1.000
_cell.length_c   1.000
_cell.angle_alpha   90.00
_cell.angle_beta   90.00
_cell.angle_gamma   90.00
#
_symmetry.space_group_name_H-M   'P 1'
#
loop_
_entity.id
_entity.type
_entity.pdbx_description
1 polymer ?
#
loop_
_entity_poly.entity_id
_entity_poly.type
_entity_poly.pdbx_seq_one_letter_code
_entity_poly.pdbx_strand_id
1 'polypeptide(L)' 'MDPQEIVDSCSGKGILQSRKRNKCVDEFVSLPYPVGVSYDKKSGKYVQTHRVQIQYTKDGTHVIPVLERGK' A
#
# COMPACT_ATOMS: atom_id res chain seq x y z
N MET A 1 -5.56 -11.44 11.23
CA MET A 1 -5.84 -10.41 10.21
C MET A 1 -5.48 -11.03 8.88
N ASP A 2 -6.50 -11.46 8.15
CA ASP A 2 -6.33 -12.15 6.89
C ASP A 2 -5.99 -11.15 5.78
N PRO A 3 -4.95 -11.39 4.97
CA PRO A 3 -4.55 -10.49 3.88
C PRO A 3 -5.66 -10.35 2.81
N GLN A 4 -6.55 -11.34 2.68
CA GLN A 4 -7.70 -11.27 1.78
C GLN A 4 -8.74 -10.23 2.21
N GLU A 5 -9.04 -10.09 3.51
CA GLU A 5 -9.99 -9.07 3.98
C GLU A 5 -9.45 -7.65 3.77
N ILE A 6 -8.14 -7.47 3.86
CA ILE A 6 -7.50 -6.19 3.58
C ILE A 6 -7.62 -5.86 2.09
N VAL A 7 -7.35 -6.82 1.20
CA VAL A 7 -7.53 -6.62 -0.23
C VAL A 7 -8.98 -6.30 -0.57
N ASP A 8 -9.95 -7.06 -0.05
CA ASP A 8 -11.38 -6.87 -0.34
C ASP A 8 -11.88 -5.50 0.16
N SER A 9 -11.47 -5.09 1.37
CA SER A 9 -11.90 -3.81 1.95
C SER A 9 -11.20 -2.60 1.33
N CYS A 10 -9.98 -2.76 0.81
CA CYS A 10 -9.15 -1.67 0.30
C CYS A 10 -9.21 -1.52 -1.22
N SER A 11 -9.54 -2.59 -1.97
CA SER A 11 -9.57 -2.57 -3.42
C SER A 11 -10.59 -1.56 -3.95
N GLY A 12 -10.13 -0.62 -4.76
CA GLY A 12 -10.96 0.42 -5.37
C GLY A 12 -11.23 1.65 -4.52
N LYS A 13 -10.73 1.74 -3.28
CA LYS A 13 -10.88 2.93 -2.41
C LYS A 13 -9.66 3.87 -2.44
N GLY A 14 -8.58 3.43 -3.07
CA GLY A 14 -7.31 4.15 -3.09
C GLY A 14 -7.11 5.08 -4.27
N ILE A 15 -5.92 5.69 -4.29
CA ILE A 15 -5.42 6.44 -5.43
C ILE A 15 -4.77 5.45 -6.39
N LEU A 16 -5.40 5.24 -7.54
CA LEU A 16 -4.86 4.46 -8.64
C LEU A 16 -3.77 5.27 -9.37
N GLN A 17 -2.55 4.75 -9.39
CA GLN A 17 -1.46 5.23 -10.23
C GLN A 17 -1.10 4.16 -11.26
N SER A 18 -1.36 4.47 -12.52
CA SER A 18 -0.81 3.71 -13.63
C SER A 18 0.65 4.14 -13.86
N ARG A 19 1.63 3.28 -13.60
CA ARG A 19 3.01 3.55 -14.02
C ARG A 19 3.12 3.37 -15.53
N LYS A 20 3.52 4.41 -16.28
CA LYS A 20 3.79 4.32 -17.73
C LYS A 20 4.75 3.18 -18.15
N ARG A 21 5.59 2.68 -17.23
CA ARG A 21 6.56 1.60 -17.48
C ARG A 21 6.09 0.20 -17.09
N ASN A 22 5.07 0.09 -16.23
CA ASN A 22 4.54 -1.20 -15.79
C ASN A 22 3.11 -1.31 -16.33
N LYS A 23 2.75 -2.39 -17.03
CA LYS A 23 1.37 -2.61 -17.53
C LYS A 23 0.36 -2.88 -16.40
N CYS A 24 0.69 -2.52 -15.17
CA CYS A 24 0.03 -2.88 -13.93
C CYS A 24 -0.24 -1.60 -13.15
N VAL A 25 -1.41 -1.54 -12.50
CA VAL A 25 -1.85 -0.39 -11.72
C VAL A 25 -1.37 -0.56 -10.28
N ASP A 26 -0.75 0.48 -9.74
CA ASP A 26 -0.45 0.60 -8.32
C ASP A 26 -1.63 1.32 -7.66
N GLU A 27 -2.22 0.76 -6.61
CA GLU A 27 -3.24 1.42 -5.81
C GLU A 27 -2.69 1.79 -4.43
N PHE A 28 -2.82 3.05 -4.05
CA PHE A 28 -2.39 3.52 -2.73
C PHE A 28 -3.60 3.80 -1.85
N VAL A 29 -3.71 3.07 -0.74
CA VAL A 29 -4.84 3.20 0.20
C VAL A 29 -4.28 3.62 1.55
N SER A 30 -4.87 4.64 2.14
CA SER A 30 -4.63 5.01 3.54
C SER A 30 -5.83 4.53 4.36
N LEU A 31 -5.56 3.67 5.34
CA LEU A 31 -6.57 3.11 6.22
C LEU A 31 -6.64 3.89 7.54
N PRO A 32 -7.78 3.88 8.25
CA PRO A 32 -7.89 4.53 9.55
C PRO A 32 -7.18 3.77 10.69
N TYR A 33 -6.61 2.60 10.41
CA TYR A 33 -5.91 1.74 11.36
C TYR A 33 -4.52 1.35 10.83
N PRO A 34 -3.54 1.06 11.71
CA PRO A 34 -2.19 0.72 11.29
C PRO A 34 -2.19 -0.62 10.54
N VAL A 35 -1.61 -0.61 9.34
CA VAL A 35 -1.57 -1.75 8.41
C VAL A 35 -0.27 -2.55 8.50
N GLY A 36 0.75 -1.96 9.11
CA GLY A 36 2.06 -2.59 9.25
C GLY A 36 3.12 -1.57 9.64
N VAL A 37 4.37 -1.98 9.46
CA VAL A 37 5.54 -1.12 9.69
C VAL A 37 6.29 -0.90 8.38
N SER A 38 6.79 0.30 8.18
CA SER A 38 7.66 0.64 7.04
C SER A 38 8.89 1.37 7.56
N TYR A 39 10.02 1.16 6.91
CA TYR A 39 11.29 1.77 7.34
C TYR A 39 11.36 3.22 6.89
N ASP A 40 11.29 4.16 7.84
CA ASP A 40 11.44 5.58 7.56
C ASP A 40 12.91 5.97 7.48
N LYS A 41 13.35 6.30 6.27
CA LYS A 41 14.74 6.72 6.01
C LYS A 41 15.09 8.05 6.67
N LYS A 42 14.11 8.90 7.02
CA LYS A 42 14.37 10.18 7.68
C LYS A 42 14.70 10.02 9.15
N SER A 43 13.95 9.19 9.87
CA SER A 43 14.15 8.89 11.28
C SER A 43 15.09 7.70 11.54
N GLY A 44 15.39 6.90 10.51
CA GLY A 44 16.22 5.71 10.62
C GLY A 44 15.57 4.57 11.42
N LYS A 45 14.24 4.56 11.50
CA LYS A 45 13.47 3.63 12.34
C LYS A 45 12.31 3.02 11.56
N TYR A 46 11.88 1.85 12.01
CA TYR A 46 10.61 1.27 11.58
C TYR A 46 9.47 2.04 12.25
N VAL A 47 8.63 2.67 11.45
CA VAL A 47 7.45 3.40 11.92
C VAL A 47 6.21 2.65 11.50
N GLN A 48 5.19 2.65 12.37
CA GLN A 48 3.88 2.15 11.98
C GLN A 48 3.32 3.03 10.85
N THR A 49 2.75 2.39 9.84
CA THR A 49 2.10 3.07 8.72
C THR A 49 0.66 2.63 8.62
N HIS A 50 -0.16 3.55 8.16
CA HIS A 50 -1.56 3.37 7.80
C HIS A 50 -1.76 3.17 6.30
N ARG A 51 -0.69 3.37 5.51
CA ARG A 51 -0.74 3.38 4.06
C ARG A 51 -0.20 2.08 3.47
N VAL A 52 -0.96 1.50 2.55
CA VAL A 52 -0.54 0.36 1.72
C VAL A 52 -0.42 0.77 0.26
N GLN A 53 0.49 0.11 -0.44
CA GLN A 53 0.55 0.03 -1.88
C GLN A 53 0.09 -1.38 -2.28
N ILE A 54 -0.94 -1.44 -3.10
CA ILE A 54 -1.47 -2.66 -3.70
C ILE A 54 -1.00 -2.69 -5.15
N GLN A 55 -0.17 -3.66 -5.51
CA GLN A 55 0.28 -3.85 -6.88
C GLN A 55 -0.50 -4.99 -7.52
N TYR A 56 -1.28 -4.68 -8.55
CA TYR A 56 -2.01 -5.66 -9.33
C TYR A 56 -1.13 -6.16 -10.47
N THR A 57 -0.39 -7.24 -10.24
CA THR A 57 0.45 -7.88 -11.26
C THR A 57 -0.25 -9.09 -11.87
N LYS A 58 0.31 -9.62 -12.97
CA LYS A 58 -0.23 -10.83 -13.62
C LYS A 58 -0.07 -12.07 -12.74
N ASP A 59 0.95 -12.07 -11.88
CA ASP A 59 1.29 -13.16 -10.97
C ASP A 59 0.54 -13.08 -9.63
N GLY A 60 -0.21 -11.99 -9.40
CA GLY A 60 -1.05 -11.84 -8.23
C GLY A 60 -1.13 -10.42 -7.70
N THR A 61 -1.80 -10.27 -6.56
CA THR A 61 -1.92 -8.98 -5.87
C THR A 61 -0.91 -8.92 -4.74
N HIS A 62 -0.02 -7.92 -4.77
CA HIS A 62 0.96 -7.68 -3.70
C HIS A 62 0.51 -6.51 -2.84
N VAL A 63 0.36 -6.72 -1.53
CA VAL A 63 0.05 -5.67 -0.56
C VAL A 63 1.33 -5.34 0.20
N ILE A 64 1.80 -4.10 0.08
CA ILE A 64 3.07 -3.65 0.65
C ILE A 64 2.81 -2.43 1.53
N PRO A 65 3.15 -2.47 2.83
CA PRO A 65 3.06 -1.30 3.69
C PRO A 65 4.10 -0.26 3.27
N VAL A 66 3.65 0.96 2.98
CA VAL A 66 4.50 2.06 2.52
C VAL A 66 4.37 3.24 3.46
N LEU A 67 5.41 4.07 3.56
CA LEU A 67 5.36 5.29 4.35
C LEU A 67 4.23 6.21 3.86
N GLU A 68 3.59 6.89 4.78
CA GLU A 68 2.60 7.92 4.45
C GLU A 68 3.28 9.03 3.66
N ARG A 69 2.72 9.43 2.50
CA ARG A 69 3.17 10.68 1.87
C ARG A 69 2.73 11.81 2.79
N GLY A 70 3.72 12.46 3.42
CA GLY A 70 3.53 13.79 3.99
C GLY A 70 2.86 14.68 2.95
N LYS A 71 1.77 15.31 3.38
CA LYS A 71 1.01 16.29 2.59
C LYS A 71 1.90 17.49 2.25
#